data_AF-A0A3D0RSN5-F1
#
_entry.id   AF-A0A3D0RSN5-F1
#
_cell.length_a   1.000
_cell.length_b   1.000
_cell.length_c   1.000
_cell.angle_alpha   90.00
_cell.angle_beta   90.00
_cell.angle_gamma   90.00
#
_symmetry.space_group_name_H-M   'P 1'
#
loop_
_entity.id
_entity.type
_entity.pdbx_description
1 polymer ?
#
loop_
_entity_poly.entity_id
_entity_poly.type
_entity_poly.pdbx_seq_one_letter_code
_entity_poly.pdbx_strand_id
1 'polypeptide(L)'
;DTLRYSTSGVGGNWVRVGDPNQAIFETFTTADPDLLRNFINTNPNADMPESGRSQPSVINLANHLIDWVMNAHPEEQARGALSLPYIEAVPEGYEPVNPPDNPEAIKFISRKFTPEEELENVAKSVKSYLDSFGEDEVKPTIAILVPRNNRGVEVIEALKKRNVEVIELISSTSTTRAAAGSLNYLLSYLADPQSARKLSKAYEVWRRDWREEVEKAEFVKVVSSLIQRVHQVENFIAPSRSGDNESDWLASISADEAEQVIEELKEFRVNVQRWLNAVTLPIDQLVLTLAQDVFSEASDLALAHKLALVLRKAADDHNEWRLPELTAELAVIAKNERRFIGFSEDDSGFDPERHRGKVVVTTMHRAKGLEWDRVYLMSVNNYDFPSGMPNDRFISEKWFIRQGLNLEG
;
A
#
# COMPACT_ATOMS: atom_id res chain seq x y z
N ASP A 1 -1.12 6.34 -15.43
CA ASP A 1 -1.02 5.01 -16.03
C ASP A 1 -1.08 5.08 -17.54
N THR A 2 0.07 4.89 -18.19
CA THR A 2 0.19 4.70 -19.64
C THR A 2 0.95 3.40 -19.81
N LEU A 3 0.27 2.35 -20.27
CA LEU A 3 0.88 1.08 -20.64
C LEU A 3 1.89 1.34 -21.77
N ARG A 4 3.19 1.25 -21.46
CA ARG A 4 4.27 1.33 -22.45
C ARG A 4 4.49 -0.05 -23.07
N TYR A 5 3.74 -0.39 -24.10
CA TYR A 5 4.16 -1.46 -25.01
C TYR A 5 5.22 -0.89 -25.98
N SER A 6 6.50 -1.00 -25.60
CA SER A 6 7.60 -0.78 -26.54
C SER A 6 7.75 -2.02 -27.41
N THR A 7 7.22 -1.96 -28.63
CA THR A 7 7.65 -2.84 -29.72
C THR A 7 8.20 -1.97 -30.85
N SER A 8 9.52 -2.08 -31.06
CA SER A 8 10.27 -1.84 -32.30
C SER A 8 10.76 -0.42 -32.69
N GLY A 9 12.07 -0.36 -33.01
CA GLY A 9 12.63 0.11 -34.30
C GLY A 9 12.58 1.60 -34.70
N VAL A 10 13.56 2.00 -35.53
CA VAL A 10 13.58 3.30 -36.23
C VAL A 10 12.44 3.32 -37.26
N GLY A 11 11.32 3.95 -36.89
CA GLY A 11 10.11 4.09 -37.73
C GLY A 11 8.80 3.57 -37.14
N GLY A 12 8.74 3.21 -35.85
CA GLY A 12 7.52 2.67 -35.23
C GLY A 12 6.34 3.65 -35.18
N ASN A 13 5.13 3.14 -35.42
CA ASN A 13 3.87 3.88 -35.24
C ASN A 13 3.50 3.90 -33.74
N TRP A 14 3.51 5.08 -33.12
CA TRP A 14 3.14 5.23 -31.71
C TRP A 14 1.64 5.44 -31.57
N VAL A 15 0.97 4.53 -30.86
CA VAL A 15 -0.43 4.69 -30.45
C VAL A 15 -0.45 4.91 -28.94
N ARG A 16 -1.12 5.98 -28.49
CA ARG A 16 -1.37 6.23 -27.07
C ARG A 16 -2.86 6.08 -26.81
N VAL A 17 -3.20 5.39 -25.73
CA VAL A 17 -4.57 5.20 -25.26
C VAL A 17 -4.64 5.71 -23.83
N GLY A 18 -5.69 6.47 -23.51
CA GLY A 18 -5.92 6.99 -22.17
C GLY A 18 -7.14 7.90 -22.14
N ASP A 19 -7.62 8.15 -20.94
CA ASP A 19 -8.74 9.05 -20.66
C ASP A 19 -8.23 10.21 -19.79
N PRO A 20 -8.20 11.46 -20.31
CA PRO A 20 -7.83 12.64 -19.55
C PRO A 20 -8.70 12.86 -18.30
N ASN A 21 -9.98 12.49 -18.35
CA ASN A 21 -10.92 12.67 -17.23
C ASN A 21 -10.61 11.71 -16.05
N GLN A 22 -9.78 10.69 -16.26
CA GLN A 22 -9.34 9.77 -15.22
C GLN A 22 -7.92 10.08 -14.70
N ALA A 23 -7.36 11.26 -15.01
CA ALA A 23 -6.04 11.68 -14.55
C ALA A 23 -6.06 12.13 -13.07
N ILE A 24 -6.13 11.18 -12.15
CA ILE A 24 -6.25 11.45 -10.70
C ILE A 24 -4.91 11.49 -9.93
N PHE A 25 -3.77 11.55 -10.63
CA PHE A 25 -2.43 11.38 -10.03
C PHE A 25 -1.56 12.66 -9.94
N GLU A 26 -2.09 13.80 -10.37
CA GLU A 26 -1.36 15.08 -10.45
C GLU A 26 -0.76 15.52 -9.11
N THR A 27 -1.51 15.41 -8.01
CA THR A 27 -1.08 15.93 -6.71
C THR A 27 0.00 15.08 -6.03
N PHE A 28 0.34 13.94 -6.64
CA PHE A 28 1.04 12.84 -5.99
C PHE A 28 2.18 12.25 -6.82
N THR A 29 2.34 12.69 -8.07
CA THR A 29 3.38 12.27 -9.04
C THR A 29 3.73 13.44 -9.96
N THR A 30 4.75 13.29 -10.82
CA THR A 30 5.02 14.25 -11.92
C THR A 30 4.12 14.03 -13.15
N ALA A 31 2.97 13.36 -12.98
CA ALA A 31 2.04 13.12 -14.07
C ALA A 31 1.24 14.40 -14.34
N ASP A 32 1.31 14.87 -15.58
CA ASP A 32 0.63 16.07 -16.05
C ASP A 32 -0.44 15.65 -17.10
N PRO A 33 -1.74 15.90 -16.85
CA PRO A 33 -2.84 15.55 -17.75
C PRO A 33 -2.70 16.26 -19.09
N ASP A 34 -2.06 17.43 -19.11
CA ASP A 34 -1.91 18.24 -20.30
C ASP A 34 -0.96 17.58 -21.29
N LEU A 35 -0.09 16.66 -20.84
CA LEU A 35 0.71 15.85 -21.75
C LEU A 35 -0.15 14.94 -22.64
N LEU A 36 -1.21 14.35 -22.10
CA LEU A 36 -2.12 13.52 -22.90
C LEU A 36 -3.04 14.40 -23.75
N ARG A 37 -3.60 15.47 -23.18
CA ARG A 37 -4.44 16.43 -23.92
C ARG A 37 -3.68 17.04 -25.11
N ASN A 38 -2.46 17.51 -24.88
CA ASN A 38 -1.60 18.06 -25.94
C ASN A 38 -1.25 17.00 -26.99
N PHE A 39 -1.03 15.74 -26.59
CA PHE A 39 -0.78 14.65 -27.54
C PHE A 39 -2.00 14.41 -28.44
N ILE A 40 -3.21 14.35 -27.86
CA ILE A 40 -4.47 14.21 -28.62
C ILE A 40 -4.63 15.39 -29.59
N ASN A 41 -4.41 16.63 -29.14
CA ASN A 41 -4.57 17.83 -29.96
C ASN A 41 -3.54 17.94 -31.12
N THR A 42 -2.37 17.33 -31.00
CA THR A 42 -1.27 17.46 -31.96
C THR A 42 -1.11 16.26 -32.90
N ASN A 43 -1.88 15.19 -32.71
CA ASN A 43 -1.78 13.96 -33.49
C ASN A 43 -3.16 13.48 -33.97
N PRO A 44 -3.23 12.70 -35.06
CA PRO A 44 -4.46 11.99 -35.40
C PRO A 44 -4.95 11.15 -34.22
N ASN A 45 -6.21 11.31 -33.87
CA ASN A 45 -6.85 10.65 -32.73
C ASN A 45 -8.22 10.12 -33.14
N ALA A 46 -8.74 9.18 -32.35
CA ALA A 46 -10.08 8.64 -32.49
C ALA A 46 -10.64 8.44 -31.09
N ASP A 47 -11.87 8.93 -30.88
CA ASP A 47 -12.59 8.75 -29.63
C ASP A 47 -13.16 7.33 -29.53
N MET A 48 -13.27 6.84 -28.29
CA MET A 48 -13.93 5.58 -27.95
C MET A 48 -14.94 5.84 -26.82
N PRO A 49 -16.07 6.52 -27.11
CA PRO A 49 -17.02 6.92 -26.09
C PRO A 49 -17.80 5.74 -25.50
N GLU A 50 -17.92 4.63 -26.21
CA GLU A 50 -18.77 3.50 -25.81
C GLU A 50 -18.18 2.70 -24.65
N SER A 51 -18.96 2.51 -23.58
CA SER A 51 -18.58 1.74 -22.40
C SER A 51 -19.72 0.85 -21.93
N GLY A 52 -19.49 -0.47 -21.92
CA GLY A 52 -20.47 -1.48 -21.50
C GLY A 52 -20.48 -1.77 -20.00
N ARG A 53 -19.69 -1.02 -19.21
CA ARG A 53 -19.38 -1.35 -17.82
C ARG A 53 -20.46 -0.93 -16.82
N SER A 54 -21.23 0.10 -17.17
CA SER A 54 -22.08 0.83 -16.22
C SER A 54 -23.51 0.93 -16.70
N GLN A 55 -24.46 1.02 -15.76
CA GLN A 55 -25.86 1.28 -16.09
C GLN A 55 -26.02 2.66 -16.74
N PRO A 56 -27.00 2.85 -17.64
CA PRO A 56 -27.27 4.15 -18.27
C PRO A 56 -27.41 5.31 -17.28
N SER A 57 -28.07 5.11 -16.14
CA SER A 57 -28.19 6.14 -15.09
C SER A 57 -26.84 6.57 -14.48
N VAL A 58 -25.89 5.64 -14.35
CA VAL A 58 -24.54 5.93 -13.85
C VAL A 58 -23.74 6.70 -14.92
N ILE A 59 -23.87 6.30 -16.19
CA ILE A 59 -23.29 7.01 -17.34
C ILE A 59 -23.82 8.45 -17.40
N ASN A 60 -25.14 8.63 -17.27
CA ASN A 60 -25.78 9.95 -17.28
C ASN A 60 -25.29 10.83 -16.13
N LEU A 61 -25.11 10.28 -14.92
CA LEU A 61 -24.55 11.02 -13.79
C LEU A 61 -23.10 11.44 -14.04
N ALA A 62 -22.28 10.57 -14.62
CA ALA A 62 -20.89 10.89 -14.97
C ALA A 62 -20.83 12.00 -16.04
N ASN A 63 -21.65 11.91 -17.09
CA ASN A 63 -21.74 12.93 -18.13
C ASN A 63 -22.25 14.27 -17.57
N HIS A 64 -23.21 14.24 -16.64
CA HIS A 64 -23.67 15.45 -15.96
C HIS A 64 -22.55 16.14 -15.16
N LEU A 65 -21.62 15.38 -14.57
CA LEU A 65 -20.46 15.96 -13.90
C LEU A 65 -19.49 16.62 -14.88
N ILE A 66 -19.32 16.07 -16.09
CA ILE A 66 -18.55 16.73 -17.16
C ILE A 66 -19.18 18.09 -17.48
N ASP A 67 -20.51 18.12 -17.71
CA ASP A 67 -21.23 19.35 -18.01
C ASP A 67 -21.13 20.37 -16.87
N TRP A 68 -21.30 19.92 -15.63
CA TRP A 68 -21.22 20.78 -14.46
C TRP A 68 -19.82 21.37 -14.31
N VAL A 69 -18.76 20.56 -14.47
CA VAL A 69 -17.38 21.05 -14.39
C VAL A 69 -17.13 22.09 -15.47
N MET A 70 -17.47 21.81 -16.73
CA MET A 70 -17.19 22.72 -17.84
C MET A 70 -17.95 24.05 -17.75
N ASN A 71 -19.21 24.02 -17.30
CA ASN A 71 -20.12 25.17 -17.45
C ASN A 71 -20.45 25.88 -16.13
N ALA A 72 -20.40 25.19 -15.00
CA ALA A 72 -20.98 25.65 -13.74
C ALA A 72 -20.03 25.56 -12.54
N HIS A 73 -18.82 25.01 -12.69
CA HIS A 73 -17.86 24.95 -11.59
C HIS A 73 -17.58 26.36 -11.05
N PRO A 74 -17.62 26.58 -9.72
CA PRO A 74 -17.41 27.89 -9.12
C PRO A 74 -16.03 28.49 -9.45
N GLU A 75 -14.99 27.67 -9.37
CA GLU A 75 -13.63 28.03 -9.78
C GLU A 75 -13.48 27.93 -11.31
N GLU A 76 -13.15 29.04 -11.96
CA GLU A 76 -13.01 29.11 -13.42
C GLU A 76 -11.80 28.28 -13.91
N GLN A 77 -10.71 28.26 -13.14
CA GLN A 77 -9.51 27.49 -13.47
C GLN A 77 -9.76 25.98 -13.49
N ALA A 78 -10.76 25.50 -12.74
CA ALA A 78 -11.13 24.09 -12.69
C ALA A 78 -12.06 23.65 -13.82
N ARG A 79 -12.61 24.58 -14.62
CA ARG A 79 -13.56 24.24 -15.71
C ARG A 79 -12.94 23.45 -16.86
N GLY A 80 -11.60 23.44 -16.95
CA GLY A 80 -10.86 22.57 -17.87
C GLY A 80 -10.49 21.21 -17.30
N ALA A 81 -10.88 20.87 -16.07
CA ALA A 81 -10.48 19.62 -15.42
C ALA A 81 -11.12 18.39 -16.07
N LEU A 82 -12.38 18.51 -16.51
CA LEU A 82 -13.07 17.49 -17.31
C LEU A 82 -13.35 18.02 -18.72
N SER A 83 -13.37 17.12 -19.70
CA SER A 83 -13.65 17.45 -21.10
C SER A 83 -14.49 16.38 -21.78
N LEU A 84 -15.03 16.72 -22.94
CA LEU A 84 -15.60 15.76 -23.89
C LEU A 84 -14.55 14.74 -24.37
N PRO A 85 -14.96 13.58 -24.93
CA PRO A 85 -16.34 13.17 -25.26
C PRO A 85 -17.18 12.71 -24.06
N TYR A 86 -18.50 12.59 -24.26
CA TYR A 86 -19.39 11.92 -23.31
C TYR A 86 -19.17 10.41 -23.35
N ILE A 87 -19.45 9.75 -22.23
CA ILE A 87 -19.54 8.29 -22.17
C ILE A 87 -20.88 7.88 -22.81
N GLU A 88 -20.82 6.93 -23.73
CA GLU A 88 -21.97 6.37 -24.42
C GLU A 88 -22.18 4.91 -24.00
N ALA A 89 -23.43 4.45 -24.00
CA ALA A 89 -23.72 3.03 -23.82
C ALA A 89 -23.28 2.26 -25.07
N VAL A 90 -22.92 0.99 -24.91
CA VAL A 90 -22.57 0.12 -26.02
C VAL A 90 -23.83 -0.13 -26.89
N PRO A 91 -23.74 0.01 -28.22
CA PRO A 91 -24.87 -0.25 -29.11
C PRO A 91 -25.37 -1.69 -29.01
N GLU A 92 -26.66 -1.89 -29.31
CA GLU A 92 -27.24 -3.24 -29.37
C GLU A 92 -26.45 -4.15 -30.32
N GLY A 93 -26.17 -5.38 -29.86
CA GLY A 93 -25.43 -6.39 -30.62
C GLY A 93 -23.91 -6.38 -30.43
N TYR A 94 -23.39 -5.51 -29.56
CA TYR A 94 -21.97 -5.47 -29.18
C TYR A 94 -21.79 -5.83 -27.69
N GLU A 95 -20.62 -6.40 -27.38
CA GLU A 95 -20.22 -6.80 -26.03
C GLU A 95 -19.02 -5.96 -25.56
N PRO A 96 -18.89 -5.66 -24.24
CA PRO A 96 -19.81 -6.05 -23.16
C PRO A 96 -21.13 -5.27 -23.18
N VAL A 97 -22.24 -5.93 -22.84
CA VAL A 97 -23.55 -5.28 -22.71
C VAL A 97 -23.67 -4.50 -21.39
N ASN A 98 -24.14 -3.26 -21.45
CA ASN A 98 -24.44 -2.46 -20.26
C ASN A 98 -25.45 -3.16 -19.34
N PRO A 99 -25.24 -3.14 -18.02
CA PRO A 99 -26.24 -3.64 -17.09
C PRO A 99 -27.58 -2.88 -17.23
N PRO A 100 -28.74 -3.53 -16.95
CA PRO A 100 -30.04 -2.90 -17.07
C PRO A 100 -30.14 -1.60 -16.27
N ASP A 101 -30.80 -0.60 -16.84
CA ASP A 101 -30.94 0.69 -16.18
C ASP A 101 -31.80 0.59 -14.92
N ASN A 102 -31.32 1.19 -13.83
CA ASN A 102 -32.04 1.28 -12.57
C ASN A 102 -31.69 2.60 -11.85
N PRO A 103 -32.41 3.70 -12.13
CA PRO A 103 -32.15 4.99 -11.49
C PRO A 103 -32.22 4.94 -9.96
N GLU A 104 -33.08 4.10 -9.39
CA GLU A 104 -33.27 3.92 -7.94
C GLU A 104 -32.09 3.21 -7.25
N ALA A 105 -31.17 2.63 -8.03
CA ALA A 105 -29.93 2.06 -7.52
C ALA A 105 -28.96 3.14 -7.04
N ILE A 106 -29.05 4.37 -7.57
CA ILE A 106 -28.20 5.50 -7.18
C ILE A 106 -28.83 6.19 -5.97
N LYS A 107 -28.17 6.05 -4.80
CA LYS A 107 -28.69 6.59 -3.53
C LYS A 107 -27.78 7.69 -2.99
N PHE A 108 -28.28 8.92 -3.02
CA PHE A 108 -27.66 10.04 -2.33
C PHE A 108 -28.20 10.14 -0.90
N ILE A 109 -27.30 10.15 0.08
CA ILE A 109 -27.68 10.36 1.47
C ILE A 109 -27.47 11.83 1.83
N SER A 110 -28.56 12.60 1.85
CA SER A 110 -28.55 14.04 2.18
C SER A 110 -28.46 14.33 3.68
N ARG A 111 -28.62 13.30 4.53
CA ARG A 111 -28.43 13.41 5.97
C ARG A 111 -26.95 13.66 6.28
N LYS A 112 -26.67 14.65 7.13
CA LYS A 112 -25.33 14.86 7.68
C LYS A 112 -25.02 13.78 8.70
N PHE A 113 -23.85 13.18 8.57
CA PHE A 113 -23.29 12.22 9.52
C PHE A 113 -22.04 12.79 10.18
N THR A 114 -21.78 12.39 11.42
CA THR A 114 -20.40 12.39 11.92
C THR A 114 -19.60 11.27 11.22
N PRO A 115 -18.26 11.32 11.23
CA PRO A 115 -17.44 10.25 10.66
C PRO A 115 -17.80 8.85 11.18
N GLU A 116 -18.04 8.73 12.49
CA GLU A 116 -18.41 7.49 13.14
C GLU A 116 -19.83 7.05 12.75
N GLU A 117 -20.77 7.99 12.61
CA GLU A 117 -22.12 7.68 12.15
C GLU A 117 -22.14 7.20 10.69
N GLU A 118 -21.33 7.80 9.80
CA GLU A 118 -21.20 7.37 8.41
C GLU A 118 -20.65 5.94 8.35
N LEU A 119 -19.54 5.69 9.06
CA LEU A 119 -18.90 4.38 9.19
C LEU A 119 -19.91 3.31 9.65
N GLU A 120 -20.66 3.61 10.72
CA GLU A 120 -21.65 2.72 11.30
C GLU A 120 -22.82 2.44 10.34
N ASN A 121 -23.31 3.47 9.65
CA ASN A 121 -24.39 3.33 8.67
C ASN A 121 -23.96 2.51 7.46
N VAL A 122 -22.77 2.75 6.92
CA VAL A 122 -22.22 1.99 5.79
C VAL A 122 -22.04 0.53 6.19
N ALA A 123 -21.39 0.25 7.33
CA ALA A 123 -21.19 -1.12 7.80
C ALA A 123 -22.52 -1.86 8.03
N LYS A 124 -23.53 -1.19 8.61
CA LYS A 124 -24.89 -1.73 8.76
C LYS A 124 -25.56 -1.99 7.42
N SER A 125 -25.47 -1.05 6.47
CA SER A 125 -26.08 -1.19 5.15
C SER A 125 -25.48 -2.35 4.37
N VAL A 126 -24.16 -2.50 4.41
CA VAL A 126 -23.43 -3.59 3.75
C VAL A 126 -23.83 -4.93 4.34
N LYS A 127 -23.84 -5.05 5.68
CA LYS A 127 -24.26 -6.28 6.36
C LYS A 127 -25.71 -6.64 6.03
N SER A 128 -26.63 -5.67 6.16
CA SER A 128 -28.04 -5.87 5.83
C SER A 128 -28.27 -6.25 4.37
N TYR A 129 -27.45 -5.74 3.45
CA TYR A 129 -27.53 -6.10 2.04
C TYR A 129 -27.03 -7.53 1.81
N LEU A 130 -25.87 -7.91 2.37
CA LEU A 130 -25.37 -9.28 2.27
C LEU A 130 -26.32 -10.31 2.89
N ASP A 131 -26.96 -9.95 4.01
CA ASP A 131 -27.93 -10.79 4.71
C ASP A 131 -29.27 -10.90 3.97
N SER A 132 -29.52 -10.04 2.97
CA SER A 132 -30.74 -10.13 2.15
C SER A 132 -30.70 -11.23 1.09
N PHE A 133 -29.52 -11.85 0.87
CA PHE A 133 -29.33 -12.97 -0.04
C PHE A 133 -29.37 -14.30 0.71
N GLY A 134 -30.03 -15.29 0.12
CA GLY A 134 -30.03 -16.68 0.62
C GLY A 134 -28.63 -17.33 0.56
N GLU A 135 -28.47 -18.49 1.20
CA GLU A 135 -27.21 -19.25 1.19
C GLU A 135 -26.83 -19.76 -0.22
N ASP A 136 -27.84 -20.14 -1.02
CA ASP A 136 -27.67 -20.66 -2.39
C ASP A 136 -27.72 -19.57 -3.48
N GLU A 137 -27.94 -18.30 -3.11
CA GLU A 137 -27.99 -17.20 -4.06
C GLU A 137 -26.59 -16.70 -4.41
N VAL A 138 -26.37 -16.40 -5.70
CA VAL A 138 -25.11 -15.80 -6.16
C VAL A 138 -25.03 -14.39 -5.59
N LYS A 139 -24.16 -14.22 -4.58
CA LYS A 139 -23.95 -12.93 -3.93
C LYS A 139 -23.24 -11.94 -4.88
N PRO A 140 -23.53 -10.64 -4.75
CA PRO A 140 -22.91 -9.61 -5.58
C PRO A 140 -21.44 -9.39 -5.20
N THR A 141 -20.68 -8.77 -6.11
CA THR A 141 -19.40 -8.14 -5.80
C THR A 141 -19.67 -6.77 -5.15
N ILE A 142 -19.03 -6.49 -4.01
CA ILE A 142 -19.26 -5.24 -3.25
C ILE A 142 -17.94 -4.53 -2.99
N ALA A 143 -17.90 -3.23 -3.24
CA ALA A 143 -16.78 -2.36 -2.87
C ALA A 143 -17.20 -1.22 -1.96
N ILE A 144 -16.30 -0.86 -1.04
CA ILE A 144 -16.34 0.39 -0.29
C ILE A 144 -15.10 1.20 -0.65
N LEU A 145 -15.33 2.35 -1.28
CA LEU A 145 -14.28 3.25 -1.71
C LEU A 145 -14.12 4.39 -0.71
N VAL A 146 -12.94 4.48 -0.13
CA VAL A 146 -12.57 5.51 0.85
C VAL A 146 -11.58 6.51 0.25
N PRO A 147 -11.53 7.76 0.75
CA PRO A 147 -10.57 8.74 0.24
C PRO A 147 -9.13 8.42 0.65
N ARG A 148 -8.92 7.73 1.78
CA ARG A 148 -7.59 7.47 2.38
C ARG A 148 -7.51 6.09 3.04
N ASN A 149 -6.30 5.53 3.10
CA ASN A 149 -6.07 4.19 3.66
C ASN A 149 -6.47 4.06 5.14
N ASN A 150 -6.20 5.08 5.97
CA ASN A 150 -6.55 5.06 7.39
C ASN A 150 -8.05 4.88 7.61
N ARG A 151 -8.88 5.59 6.84
CA ARG A 151 -10.33 5.39 6.87
C ARG A 151 -10.70 3.96 6.46
N GLY A 152 -9.99 3.40 5.49
CA GLY A 152 -10.19 2.01 5.07
C GLY A 152 -9.98 1.01 6.21
N VAL A 153 -8.94 1.19 7.03
CA VAL A 153 -8.69 0.35 8.22
C VAL A 153 -9.87 0.39 9.20
N GLU A 154 -10.39 1.59 9.49
CA GLU A 154 -11.56 1.75 10.38
C GLU A 154 -12.80 1.02 9.82
N VAL A 155 -13.03 1.10 8.51
CA VAL A 155 -14.12 0.38 7.82
C VAL A 155 -13.94 -1.13 7.93
N ILE A 156 -12.73 -1.64 7.69
CA ILE A 156 -12.41 -3.07 7.81
C ILE A 156 -12.71 -3.57 9.24
N GLU A 157 -12.26 -2.85 10.26
CA GLU A 157 -12.54 -3.22 11.66
C GLU A 157 -14.03 -3.20 11.97
N ALA A 158 -14.77 -2.19 11.49
CA ALA A 158 -16.21 -2.09 11.69
C ALA A 158 -16.98 -3.23 11.02
N LEU A 159 -16.54 -3.68 9.84
CA LEU A 159 -17.11 -4.83 9.13
C LEU A 159 -16.77 -6.16 9.81
N LYS A 160 -15.51 -6.35 10.22
CA LYS A 160 -15.07 -7.56 10.96
C LYS A 160 -15.86 -7.73 12.27
N LYS A 161 -16.09 -6.64 13.02
CA LYS A 161 -16.95 -6.64 14.22
C LYS A 161 -18.40 -7.10 13.96
N ARG A 162 -18.85 -7.10 12.71
CA ARG A 162 -20.19 -7.53 12.26
C ARG A 162 -20.18 -8.88 11.55
N ASN A 163 -19.08 -9.64 11.65
CA ASN A 163 -18.89 -10.91 10.96
C ASN A 163 -19.12 -10.79 9.44
N VAL A 164 -18.62 -9.72 8.83
CA VAL A 164 -18.56 -9.55 7.38
C VAL A 164 -17.17 -9.95 6.90
N GLU A 165 -17.09 -10.80 5.88
CA GLU A 165 -15.83 -11.12 5.22
C GLU A 165 -15.34 -9.95 4.36
N VAL A 166 -14.09 -9.55 4.55
CA VAL A 166 -13.49 -8.37 3.92
C VAL A 166 -12.22 -8.73 3.17
N ILE A 167 -12.06 -8.16 1.97
CA ILE A 167 -10.82 -8.15 1.20
C ILE A 167 -10.22 -6.76 1.30
N GLU A 168 -8.99 -6.69 1.81
CA GLU A 168 -8.29 -5.43 2.05
C GLU A 168 -7.45 -5.07 0.82
N LEU A 169 -7.95 -4.15 -0.02
CA LEU A 169 -7.25 -3.63 -1.20
C LEU A 169 -6.81 -2.17 -0.95
N ILE A 170 -6.51 -1.83 0.31
CA ILE A 170 -5.87 -0.58 0.72
C ILE A 170 -4.35 -0.80 0.80
N SER A 171 -3.57 0.26 0.55
CA SER A 171 -2.12 0.08 0.44
C SER A 171 -1.56 -0.50 1.73
N SER A 172 -0.91 -1.65 1.59
CA SER A 172 -0.04 -2.36 2.52
C SER A 172 1.17 -1.53 2.98
N THR A 173 1.10 -0.20 2.99
CA THR A 173 2.24 0.65 3.37
C THR A 173 2.62 0.46 4.83
N SER A 174 1.73 0.05 5.73
CA SER A 174 2.13 -0.33 7.10
C SER A 174 2.89 -1.65 7.12
N THR A 175 2.37 -2.71 6.51
CA THR A 175 2.97 -4.05 6.49
C THR A 175 4.25 -4.10 5.65
N THR A 176 4.25 -3.48 4.47
CA THR A 176 5.44 -3.29 3.63
C THR A 176 6.53 -2.51 4.35
N ARG A 177 6.18 -1.41 5.06
CA ARG A 177 7.17 -0.68 5.88
C ARG A 177 7.68 -1.50 7.04
N ALA A 178 6.83 -2.30 7.69
CA ALA A 178 7.22 -3.17 8.78
C ALA A 178 8.17 -4.28 8.29
N ALA A 179 7.87 -4.92 7.17
CA ALA A 179 8.70 -5.94 6.55
C ALA A 179 10.03 -5.36 6.05
N ALA A 180 10.00 -4.26 5.29
CA ALA A 180 11.20 -3.57 4.82
C ALA A 180 12.06 -3.04 5.98
N GLY A 181 11.42 -2.48 7.01
CA GLY A 181 12.11 -2.02 8.23
C GLY A 181 12.77 -3.17 9.00
N SER A 182 12.10 -4.32 9.10
CA SER A 182 12.63 -5.52 9.74
C SER A 182 13.87 -6.03 9.01
N LEU A 183 13.77 -6.23 7.69
CA LEU A 183 14.91 -6.64 6.86
C LEU A 183 16.04 -5.62 6.89
N ASN A 184 15.71 -4.32 6.94
CA ASN A 184 16.70 -3.25 7.06
C ASN A 184 17.50 -3.35 8.38
N TYR A 185 16.86 -3.67 9.51
CA TYR A 185 17.60 -3.86 10.77
C TYR A 185 18.55 -5.06 10.72
N LEU A 186 18.13 -6.17 10.10
CA LEU A 186 18.98 -7.36 9.92
C LEU A 186 20.19 -7.05 9.02
N LEU A 187 19.95 -6.49 7.83
CA LEU A 187 21.02 -6.12 6.91
C LEU A 187 21.94 -5.04 7.49
N SER A 188 21.39 -4.10 8.27
CA SER A 188 22.18 -3.08 8.98
C SER A 188 23.19 -3.70 9.95
N TYR A 189 22.79 -4.75 10.68
CA TYR A 189 23.71 -5.50 11.53
C TYR A 189 24.76 -6.25 10.71
N LEU A 190 24.35 -6.96 9.65
CA LEU A 190 25.30 -7.69 8.79
C LEU A 190 26.32 -6.76 8.10
N ALA A 191 25.94 -5.52 7.82
CA ALA A 191 26.83 -4.48 7.29
C ALA A 191 27.84 -3.93 8.34
N ASP A 192 27.59 -4.16 9.63
CA ASP A 192 28.40 -3.66 10.75
C ASP A 192 28.29 -4.63 11.95
N PRO A 193 28.92 -5.82 11.84
CA PRO A 193 28.71 -6.92 12.78
C PRO A 193 29.32 -6.70 14.16
N GLN A 194 30.12 -5.63 14.33
CA GLN A 194 30.72 -5.24 15.61
C GLN A 194 29.76 -4.41 16.50
N SER A 195 28.62 -3.98 15.96
CA SER A 195 27.69 -3.12 16.67
C SER A 195 26.71 -3.93 17.53
N ALA A 196 26.94 -3.95 18.86
CA ALA A 196 26.03 -4.55 19.84
C ALA A 196 24.61 -3.94 19.78
N ARG A 197 24.51 -2.64 19.48
CA ARG A 197 23.23 -1.95 19.30
C ARG A 197 22.46 -2.49 18.10
N LYS A 198 23.13 -2.71 16.96
CA LYS A 198 22.48 -3.29 15.76
C LYS A 198 22.13 -4.76 15.99
N LEU A 199 22.98 -5.52 16.67
CA LEU A 199 22.70 -6.91 17.06
C LEU A 199 21.44 -7.02 17.95
N SER A 200 21.30 -6.13 18.93
CA SER A 200 20.12 -6.05 19.79
C SER A 200 18.84 -5.77 18.98
N LYS A 201 18.92 -4.89 17.97
CA LYS A 201 17.79 -4.68 17.04
C LYS A 201 17.50 -5.87 16.15
N ALA A 202 18.51 -6.61 15.70
CA ALA A 202 18.32 -7.85 14.98
C ALA A 202 17.59 -8.91 15.84
N TYR A 203 17.90 -8.99 17.14
CA TYR A 203 17.18 -9.85 18.08
C TYR A 203 15.70 -9.47 18.23
N GLU A 204 15.41 -8.17 18.43
CA GLU A 204 14.02 -7.68 18.51
C GLU A 204 13.20 -7.95 17.23
N VAL A 205 13.87 -8.06 16.08
CA VAL A 205 13.26 -8.42 14.81
C VAL A 205 13.06 -9.92 14.71
N TRP A 206 14.05 -10.72 15.10
CA TRP A 206 13.94 -12.18 15.13
C TRP A 206 12.77 -12.68 15.98
N ARG A 207 12.52 -12.03 17.13
CA ARG A 207 11.37 -12.30 18.00
C ARG A 207 10.20 -11.33 17.77
N ARG A 208 10.00 -10.84 16.54
CA ARG A 208 8.90 -9.90 16.25
C ARG A 208 7.51 -10.47 16.58
N ASP A 209 7.31 -11.77 16.42
CA ASP A 209 6.03 -12.46 16.67
C ASP A 209 5.67 -12.52 18.16
N TRP A 210 6.62 -12.20 19.05
CA TRP A 210 6.41 -12.20 20.50
C TRP A 210 5.93 -10.85 21.06
N ARG A 211 5.77 -9.83 20.20
CA ARG A 211 5.40 -8.47 20.63
C ARG A 211 3.97 -8.35 21.13
N GLU A 212 3.07 -9.24 20.71
CA GLU A 212 1.65 -9.18 21.07
C GLU A 212 1.37 -9.78 22.46
N GLU A 213 2.28 -10.62 22.97
CA GLU A 213 2.16 -11.26 24.28
C GLU A 213 2.97 -10.48 25.32
N VAL A 214 2.30 -9.94 26.34
CA VAL A 214 2.91 -9.03 27.34
C VAL A 214 4.14 -9.66 28.02
N GLU A 215 4.06 -10.91 28.45
CA GLU A 215 5.15 -11.60 29.15
C GLU A 215 6.36 -11.82 28.22
N LYS A 216 6.13 -12.26 26.99
CA LYS A 216 7.22 -12.44 26.00
C LYS A 216 7.80 -11.11 25.56
N ALA A 217 7.00 -10.06 25.43
CA ALA A 217 7.48 -8.73 25.10
C ALA A 217 8.42 -8.17 26.19
N GLU A 218 8.12 -8.37 27.46
CA GLU A 218 9.03 -8.04 28.57
C GLU A 218 10.31 -8.89 28.52
N PHE A 219 10.20 -10.20 28.26
CA PHE A 219 11.35 -11.07 28.10
C PHE A 219 12.27 -10.62 26.95
N VAL A 220 11.71 -10.24 25.80
CA VAL A 220 12.46 -9.68 24.66
C VAL A 220 13.22 -8.41 25.07
N LYS A 221 12.62 -7.52 25.88
CA LYS A 221 13.32 -6.31 26.36
C LYS A 221 14.50 -6.64 27.29
N VAL A 222 14.36 -7.64 28.14
CA VAL A 222 15.44 -8.09 29.04
C VAL A 222 16.63 -8.59 28.21
N VAL A 223 16.38 -9.55 27.31
CA VAL A 223 17.42 -10.14 26.47
C VAL A 223 18.05 -9.10 25.53
N SER A 224 17.23 -8.23 24.90
CA SER A 224 17.75 -7.18 24.00
C SER A 224 18.63 -6.18 24.75
N SER A 225 18.32 -5.87 26.01
CA SER A 225 19.12 -4.99 26.87
C SER A 225 20.45 -5.61 27.27
N LEU A 226 20.48 -6.93 27.50
CA LEU A 226 21.73 -7.65 27.76
C LEU A 226 22.64 -7.65 26.53
N ILE A 227 22.09 -7.90 25.34
CA ILE A 227 22.83 -7.85 24.08
C ILE A 227 23.46 -6.47 23.85
N GLN A 228 22.79 -5.37 24.21
CA GLN A 228 23.37 -4.02 24.06
C GLN A 228 24.60 -3.77 24.94
N ARG A 229 24.76 -4.53 26.03
CA ARG A 229 25.90 -4.40 26.96
C ARG A 229 27.10 -5.26 26.54
N VAL A 230 26.99 -6.04 25.46
CA VAL A 230 28.11 -6.82 24.93
C VAL A 230 29.19 -5.85 24.42
N HIS A 231 30.35 -5.85 25.08
CA HIS A 231 31.47 -4.97 24.71
C HIS A 231 32.19 -5.43 23.44
N GLN A 232 32.40 -6.73 23.30
CA GLN A 232 33.04 -7.37 22.14
C GLN A 232 32.05 -8.36 21.55
N VAL A 233 31.42 -8.00 20.43
CA VAL A 233 30.36 -8.82 19.82
C VAL A 233 30.91 -10.17 19.36
N GLU A 234 32.17 -10.23 18.95
CA GLU A 234 32.89 -11.44 18.59
C GLU A 234 32.96 -12.47 19.72
N ASN A 235 33.09 -12.04 20.98
CA ASN A 235 33.10 -12.94 22.14
C ASN A 235 31.73 -13.59 22.38
N PHE A 236 30.65 -12.95 21.91
CA PHE A 236 29.33 -13.54 21.93
C PHE A 236 29.06 -14.37 20.68
N ILE A 237 29.36 -13.87 19.48
CA ILE A 237 28.92 -14.50 18.23
C ILE A 237 29.90 -15.56 17.73
N ALA A 238 31.20 -15.38 17.91
CA ALA A 238 32.24 -16.29 17.42
C ALA A 238 33.39 -16.39 18.45
N PRO A 239 33.12 -16.91 19.66
CA PRO A 239 34.14 -17.01 20.71
C PRO A 239 35.35 -17.83 20.24
N SER A 240 36.53 -17.43 20.71
CA SER A 240 37.80 -18.00 20.25
C SER A 240 37.88 -19.49 20.62
N ARG A 241 38.19 -20.35 19.64
CA ARG A 241 38.27 -21.82 19.84
C ARG A 241 39.51 -22.27 20.60
N SER A 242 40.38 -21.35 21.00
CA SER A 242 41.63 -21.63 21.69
C SER A 242 41.39 -21.98 23.16
N GLY A 243 40.69 -23.08 23.45
CA GLY A 243 40.68 -23.82 24.73
C GLY A 243 40.16 -23.13 26.01
N ASP A 244 40.28 -21.82 26.11
CA ASP A 244 39.95 -21.01 27.26
C ASP A 244 38.54 -20.42 27.04
N ASN A 245 37.56 -21.00 27.75
CA ASN A 245 36.19 -20.46 27.86
C ASN A 245 36.15 -19.01 28.40
N GLU A 246 37.30 -18.44 28.79
CA GLU A 246 37.44 -17.06 29.26
C GLU A 246 37.00 -16.01 28.21
N SER A 247 37.01 -16.35 26.92
CA SER A 247 36.59 -15.43 25.85
C SER A 247 35.11 -15.56 25.46
N ASP A 248 34.35 -16.53 25.98
CA ASP A 248 32.92 -16.65 25.68
C ASP A 248 32.09 -15.75 26.61
N TRP A 249 31.47 -14.72 26.04
CA TRP A 249 30.59 -13.83 26.77
C TRP A 249 29.40 -14.56 27.42
N LEU A 250 28.83 -15.59 26.78
CA LEU A 250 27.74 -16.36 27.41
C LEU A 250 28.21 -17.12 28.64
N ALA A 251 29.42 -17.68 28.61
CA ALA A 251 29.97 -18.35 29.79
C ALA A 251 30.11 -17.35 30.96
N SER A 252 30.51 -16.10 30.67
CA SER A 252 30.69 -15.07 31.69
C SER A 252 29.41 -14.62 32.40
N ILE A 253 28.26 -14.64 31.72
CA ILE A 253 26.97 -14.23 32.32
C ILE A 253 26.11 -15.40 32.79
N SER A 254 26.52 -16.65 32.48
CA SER A 254 25.69 -17.84 32.72
C SER A 254 25.34 -18.10 34.20
N ALA A 255 26.14 -17.59 35.14
CA ALA A 255 25.89 -17.73 36.57
C ALA A 255 24.93 -16.68 37.14
N ASP A 256 24.83 -15.51 36.52
CA ASP A 256 24.09 -14.34 37.03
C ASP A 256 22.70 -14.18 36.41
N GLU A 257 22.48 -14.78 35.24
CA GLU A 257 21.24 -14.68 34.47
C GLU A 257 20.40 -15.96 34.52
N ALA A 258 19.10 -15.82 34.30
CA ALA A 258 18.18 -16.96 34.29
C ALA A 258 18.48 -17.97 33.16
N GLU A 259 18.30 -19.26 33.41
CA GLU A 259 18.56 -20.33 32.44
C GLU A 259 17.84 -20.12 31.10
N GLN A 260 16.59 -19.62 31.15
CA GLN A 260 15.79 -19.29 29.97
C GLN A 260 16.43 -18.19 29.10
N VAL A 261 17.05 -17.17 29.72
CA VAL A 261 17.75 -16.09 29.01
C VAL A 261 18.99 -16.63 28.31
N ILE A 262 19.74 -17.51 28.99
CA ILE A 262 20.95 -18.13 28.44
C ILE A 262 20.61 -19.03 27.25
N GLU A 263 19.55 -19.82 27.34
CA GLU A 263 19.12 -20.69 26.23
C GLU A 263 18.64 -19.89 25.02
N GLU A 264 17.85 -18.83 25.25
CA GLU A 264 17.42 -17.90 24.21
C GLU A 264 18.61 -17.27 23.47
N LEU A 265 19.64 -16.82 24.20
CA LEU A 265 20.82 -16.23 23.60
C LEU A 265 21.66 -17.25 22.80
N LYS A 266 21.68 -18.53 23.21
CA LYS A 266 22.32 -19.59 22.42
C LYS A 266 21.57 -19.83 21.11
N GLU A 267 20.25 -19.94 21.14
CA GLU A 267 19.44 -20.07 19.93
C GLU A 267 19.66 -18.88 18.99
N PHE A 268 19.66 -17.66 19.54
CA PHE A 268 19.91 -16.47 18.76
C PHE A 268 21.33 -16.46 18.15
N ARG A 269 22.36 -16.86 18.92
CA ARG A 269 23.76 -16.99 18.42
C ARG A 269 23.81 -17.88 17.18
N VAL A 270 23.14 -19.04 17.19
CA VAL A 270 23.11 -19.96 16.04
C VAL A 270 22.50 -19.31 14.80
N ASN A 271 21.40 -18.57 14.98
CA ASN A 271 20.73 -17.85 13.90
C ASN A 271 21.63 -16.76 13.31
N VAL A 272 22.25 -15.95 14.17
CA VAL A 272 23.14 -14.86 13.75
C VAL A 272 24.37 -15.39 13.02
N GLN A 273 24.98 -16.48 13.49
CA GLN A 273 26.09 -17.15 12.80
C GLN A 273 25.68 -17.61 11.40
N ARG A 274 24.48 -18.20 11.25
CA ARG A 274 23.94 -18.58 9.94
C ARG A 274 23.76 -17.38 9.03
N TRP A 275 23.22 -16.27 9.53
CA TRP A 275 23.05 -15.03 8.75
C TRP A 275 24.38 -14.43 8.31
N LEU A 276 25.39 -14.40 9.18
CA LEU A 276 26.73 -13.92 8.84
C LEU A 276 27.39 -14.78 7.75
N ASN A 277 27.22 -16.10 7.80
CA ASN A 277 27.71 -16.99 6.75
C ASN A 277 26.99 -16.76 5.41
N ALA A 278 25.72 -16.37 5.45
CA ALA A 278 24.90 -16.07 4.27
C ALA A 278 25.26 -14.73 3.58
N VAL A 279 26.08 -13.87 4.19
CA VAL A 279 26.52 -12.58 3.58
C VAL A 279 27.30 -12.79 2.27
N THR A 280 27.84 -13.99 2.06
CA THR A 280 28.51 -14.38 0.81
C THR A 280 27.56 -14.61 -0.37
N LEU A 281 26.25 -14.73 -0.11
CA LEU A 281 25.23 -14.93 -1.13
C LEU A 281 24.91 -13.62 -1.87
N PRO A 282 24.38 -13.69 -3.10
CA PRO A 282 23.74 -12.55 -3.76
C PRO A 282 22.66 -11.91 -2.88
N ILE A 283 22.48 -10.58 -2.99
CA ILE A 283 21.63 -9.81 -2.07
C ILE A 283 20.18 -10.30 -2.03
N ASP A 284 19.63 -10.75 -3.15
CA ASP A 284 18.30 -11.36 -3.20
C ASP A 284 18.23 -12.65 -2.36
N GLN A 285 19.22 -13.52 -2.51
CA GLN A 285 19.29 -14.79 -1.76
C GLN A 285 19.53 -14.55 -0.27
N LEU A 286 20.34 -13.55 0.09
CA LEU A 286 20.53 -13.14 1.48
C LEU A 286 19.20 -12.66 2.09
N VAL A 287 18.49 -11.77 1.40
CA VAL A 287 17.19 -11.24 1.85
C VAL A 287 16.17 -12.36 2.03
N LEU A 288 16.09 -13.31 1.08
CA LEU A 288 15.19 -14.45 1.19
C LEU A 288 15.53 -15.36 2.37
N THR A 289 16.82 -15.61 2.61
CA THR A 289 17.28 -16.41 3.76
C THR A 289 16.87 -15.74 5.07
N LEU A 290 17.07 -14.42 5.19
CA LEU A 290 16.68 -13.66 6.38
C LEU A 290 15.16 -13.64 6.59
N ALA A 291 14.40 -13.50 5.50
CA ALA A 291 12.95 -13.46 5.55
C ALA A 291 12.35 -14.77 6.06
N GLN A 292 12.87 -15.92 5.62
CA GLN A 292 12.41 -17.24 6.07
C GLN A 292 12.57 -17.47 7.57
N ASP A 293 13.53 -16.79 8.21
CA ASP A 293 13.80 -16.94 9.64
C ASP A 293 12.98 -15.98 10.53
N VAL A 294 12.34 -14.99 9.93
CA VAL A 294 11.72 -13.87 10.67
C VAL A 294 10.25 -13.68 10.30
N PHE A 295 9.81 -14.12 9.13
CA PHE A 295 8.44 -13.93 8.64
C PHE A 295 7.68 -15.26 8.61
N SER A 296 6.58 -15.30 9.36
CA SER A 296 5.66 -16.44 9.44
C SER A 296 4.47 -16.30 8.48
N GLU A 297 4.09 -15.06 8.17
CA GLU A 297 2.93 -14.74 7.32
C GLU A 297 3.28 -14.78 5.82
N ALA A 298 2.40 -15.39 5.02
CA ALA A 298 2.60 -15.51 3.57
C ALA A 298 2.73 -14.15 2.85
N SER A 299 2.02 -13.13 3.34
CA SER A 299 2.07 -11.77 2.82
C SER A 299 3.42 -11.09 3.05
N ASP A 300 4.00 -11.24 4.25
CA ASP A 300 5.33 -10.71 4.57
C ASP A 300 6.44 -11.41 3.77
N LEU A 301 6.31 -12.72 3.54
CA LEU A 301 7.22 -13.48 2.67
C LEU A 301 7.14 -13.03 1.21
N ALA A 302 5.93 -12.85 0.67
CA ALA A 302 5.73 -12.31 -0.68
C ALA A 302 6.36 -10.92 -0.84
N LEU A 303 6.22 -10.06 0.18
CA LEU A 303 6.87 -8.75 0.23
C LEU A 303 8.39 -8.86 0.25
N ALA A 304 8.96 -9.79 1.04
CA ALA A 304 10.40 -10.05 1.04
C ALA A 304 10.92 -10.47 -0.34
N HIS A 305 10.20 -11.32 -1.06
CA HIS A 305 10.55 -11.68 -2.45
C HIS A 305 10.61 -10.46 -3.37
N LYS A 306 9.65 -9.53 -3.26
CA LYS A 306 9.68 -8.29 -4.03
C LYS A 306 10.87 -7.39 -3.62
N LEU A 307 11.16 -7.27 -2.33
CA LEU A 307 12.29 -6.49 -1.82
C LEU A 307 13.63 -7.07 -2.31
N ALA A 308 13.75 -8.40 -2.34
CA ALA A 308 14.90 -9.12 -2.87
C ALA A 308 15.13 -8.79 -4.35
N LEU A 309 14.09 -8.78 -5.17
CA LEU A 309 14.18 -8.41 -6.59
C LEU A 309 14.60 -6.95 -6.79
N VAL A 310 14.09 -6.03 -5.96
CA VAL A 310 14.46 -4.62 -6.03
C VAL A 310 15.91 -4.41 -5.64
N LEU A 311 16.38 -5.05 -4.57
CA LEU A 311 17.79 -4.96 -4.16
C LEU A 311 18.73 -5.62 -5.17
N ARG A 312 18.31 -6.70 -5.82
CA ARG A 312 19.07 -7.30 -6.93
C ARG A 312 19.22 -6.33 -8.10
N LYS A 313 18.11 -5.71 -8.52
CA LYS A 313 18.15 -4.70 -9.57
C LYS A 313 19.06 -3.53 -9.19
N ALA A 314 18.98 -3.05 -7.96
CA ALA A 314 19.86 -1.98 -7.48
C ALA A 314 21.34 -2.40 -7.50
N ALA A 315 21.65 -3.65 -7.12
CA ALA A 315 23.01 -4.19 -7.20
C ALA A 315 23.50 -4.33 -8.65
N ASP A 316 22.64 -4.74 -9.58
CA ASP A 316 22.95 -4.86 -11.01
C ASP A 316 23.16 -3.47 -11.66
N ASP A 317 22.36 -2.47 -11.27
CA ASP A 317 22.45 -1.09 -11.76
C ASP A 317 23.67 -0.35 -11.16
N HIS A 318 24.13 -0.77 -9.96
CA HIS A 318 25.23 -0.17 -9.20
C HIS A 318 26.24 -1.21 -8.71
N ASN A 319 27.09 -1.72 -9.62
CA ASN A 319 28.08 -2.77 -9.33
C ASN A 319 29.10 -2.40 -8.22
N GLU A 320 29.29 -1.12 -7.95
CA GLU A 320 30.17 -0.61 -6.90
C GLU A 320 29.54 -0.70 -5.50
N TRP A 321 28.22 -0.83 -5.39
CA TRP A 321 27.54 -0.89 -4.10
C TRP A 321 27.93 -2.15 -3.34
N ARG A 322 28.00 -2.01 -2.02
CA ARG A 322 28.17 -3.11 -1.08
C ARG A 322 26.95 -3.16 -0.17
N LEU A 323 26.99 -4.07 0.80
CA LEU A 323 25.89 -4.28 1.72
C LEU A 323 25.44 -2.99 2.45
N PRO A 324 26.33 -2.07 2.88
CA PRO A 324 25.90 -0.80 3.48
C PRO A 324 25.04 0.06 2.54
N GLU A 325 25.44 0.22 1.27
CA GLU A 325 24.71 1.03 0.29
C GLU A 325 23.37 0.38 -0.08
N LEU A 326 23.35 -0.95 -0.26
CA LEU A 326 22.12 -1.71 -0.51
C LEU A 326 21.16 -1.64 0.68
N THR A 327 21.69 -1.65 1.91
CA THR A 327 20.90 -1.45 3.12
C THR A 327 20.31 -0.04 3.18
N ALA A 328 21.07 0.98 2.78
CA ALA A 328 20.58 2.36 2.72
C ALA A 328 19.43 2.50 1.71
N GLU A 329 19.49 1.82 0.56
CA GLU A 329 18.38 1.79 -0.41
C GLU A 329 17.11 1.16 0.21
N LEU A 330 17.26 0.08 0.99
CA LEU A 330 16.14 -0.51 1.72
C LEU A 330 15.57 0.44 2.79
N ALA A 331 16.41 1.26 3.42
CA ALA A 331 15.97 2.27 4.39
C ALA A 331 15.11 3.37 3.73
N VAL A 332 15.44 3.77 2.49
CA VAL A 332 14.63 4.70 1.68
C VAL A 332 13.24 4.11 1.41
N ILE A 333 13.17 2.80 1.11
CA ILE A 333 11.90 2.06 0.96
C ILE A 333 11.11 2.06 2.27
N ALA A 334 11.75 1.70 3.39
CA ALA A 334 11.12 1.63 4.70
C ALA A 334 10.60 3.00 5.20
N LYS A 335 11.25 4.10 4.80
CA LYS A 335 10.86 5.48 5.15
C LYS A 335 9.87 6.11 4.17
N ASN A 336 9.50 5.42 3.09
CA ASN A 336 8.61 5.93 2.04
C ASN A 336 9.16 7.20 1.35
N GLU A 337 10.48 7.35 1.29
CA GLU A 337 11.15 8.49 0.64
C GLU A 337 11.14 8.34 -0.90
N ARG A 338 10.97 7.11 -1.41
CA ARG A 338 10.59 6.81 -2.80
C ARG A 338 9.35 5.92 -2.79
N ARG A 339 8.32 6.31 -3.54
CA ARG A 339 7.20 5.41 -3.84
C ARG A 339 7.68 4.37 -4.83
N PHE A 340 7.99 3.18 -4.34
CA PHE A 340 8.30 2.05 -5.20
C PHE A 340 6.99 1.51 -5.81
N ILE A 341 6.79 1.86 -7.07
CA ILE A 341 5.80 1.28 -7.96
C ILE A 341 6.15 -0.21 -8.10
N GLY A 342 5.21 -1.12 -7.81
CA GLY A 342 5.39 -2.58 -7.95
C GLY A 342 5.38 -3.43 -6.66
N PHE A 343 5.16 -2.84 -5.47
CA PHE A 343 5.06 -3.61 -4.21
C PHE A 343 3.65 -4.08 -3.85
N SER A 344 2.60 -3.49 -4.43
CA SER A 344 1.25 -4.03 -4.33
C SER A 344 1.18 -5.42 -4.99
N GLU A 345 0.50 -6.38 -4.38
CA GLU A 345 0.04 -7.60 -5.09
C GLU A 345 -0.97 -7.25 -6.20
N ASP A 346 -1.37 -5.98 -6.27
CA ASP A 346 -2.43 -5.46 -7.12
C ASP A 346 -2.01 -5.20 -8.58
N ASP A 347 -0.72 -5.27 -8.93
CA ASP A 347 -0.30 -5.18 -10.34
C ASP A 347 -0.49 -6.51 -11.11
N SER A 348 -0.93 -7.57 -10.41
CA SER A 348 -1.33 -8.85 -11.02
C SER A 348 -2.85 -9.05 -10.95
N GLY A 349 -3.62 -8.23 -11.70
CA GLY A 349 -4.98 -8.59 -12.12
C GLY A 349 -5.96 -8.95 -10.99
N PHE A 350 -6.11 -8.09 -9.98
CA PHE A 350 -7.18 -8.23 -9.01
C PHE A 350 -8.53 -8.33 -9.73
N ASP A 351 -9.28 -9.40 -9.46
CA ASP A 351 -10.51 -9.74 -10.15
C ASP A 351 -11.66 -9.76 -9.13
N PRO A 352 -12.49 -8.70 -9.08
CA PRO A 352 -13.64 -8.60 -8.18
C PRO A 352 -14.58 -9.81 -8.22
N GLU A 353 -14.73 -10.46 -9.39
CA GLU A 353 -15.64 -11.59 -9.59
C GLU A 353 -15.25 -12.82 -8.75
N ARG A 354 -13.96 -12.98 -8.43
CA ARG A 354 -13.48 -14.07 -7.56
C ARG A 354 -13.84 -13.88 -6.09
N HIS A 355 -14.40 -12.72 -5.73
CA HIS A 355 -14.67 -12.32 -4.36
C HIS A 355 -16.15 -12.01 -4.11
N ARG A 356 -17.06 -12.61 -4.90
CA ARG A 356 -18.52 -12.54 -4.69
C ARG A 356 -18.91 -12.91 -3.26
N GLY A 357 -19.78 -12.10 -2.65
CA GLY A 357 -20.20 -12.27 -1.25
C GLY A 357 -19.21 -11.74 -0.20
N LYS A 358 -18.03 -11.26 -0.62
CA LYS A 358 -17.07 -10.55 0.24
C LYS A 358 -17.09 -9.06 -0.08
N VAL A 359 -16.63 -8.26 0.87
CA VAL A 359 -16.58 -6.80 0.73
C VAL A 359 -15.15 -6.37 0.46
N VAL A 360 -14.90 -5.74 -0.67
CA VAL A 360 -13.59 -5.15 -0.98
C VAL A 360 -13.54 -3.75 -0.41
N VAL A 361 -12.54 -3.45 0.43
CA VAL A 361 -12.29 -2.09 0.93
C VAL A 361 -11.04 -1.56 0.24
N THR A 362 -11.16 -0.46 -0.50
CA THR A 362 -10.05 0.13 -1.25
C THR A 362 -10.14 1.65 -1.30
N THR A 363 -9.07 2.31 -1.75
CA THR A 363 -9.13 3.75 -2.01
C THR A 363 -9.76 4.01 -3.38
N MET A 364 -10.41 5.15 -3.56
CA MET A 364 -10.97 5.54 -4.86
C MET A 364 -9.91 5.53 -5.99
N HIS A 365 -8.66 5.84 -5.66
CA HIS A 365 -7.54 5.80 -6.60
C HIS A 365 -7.20 4.37 -7.06
N ARG A 366 -7.23 3.39 -6.14
CA ARG A 366 -6.91 1.99 -6.43
C ARG A 366 -8.07 1.25 -7.10
N ALA A 367 -9.30 1.76 -6.95
CA ALA A 367 -10.47 1.22 -7.62
C ALA A 367 -10.50 1.49 -9.13
N LYS A 368 -9.61 2.34 -9.66
CA LYS A 368 -9.61 2.72 -11.07
C LYS A 368 -9.48 1.50 -11.97
N GLY A 369 -10.45 1.33 -12.87
CA GLY A 369 -10.49 0.23 -13.83
C GLY A 369 -11.09 -1.07 -13.29
N LEU A 370 -11.47 -1.12 -12.01
CA LEU A 370 -12.17 -2.24 -11.39
C LEU A 370 -13.69 -2.00 -11.35
N GLU A 371 -14.45 -3.08 -11.36
CA GLU A 371 -15.91 -3.07 -11.51
C GLU A 371 -16.57 -3.91 -10.43
N TRP A 372 -17.71 -3.45 -9.89
CA TRP A 372 -18.47 -4.16 -8.86
C TRP A 372 -19.97 -3.99 -9.09
N ASP A 373 -20.75 -4.99 -8.70
CA ASP A 373 -22.21 -4.96 -8.73
C ASP A 373 -22.77 -3.85 -7.80
N ARG A 374 -22.06 -3.57 -6.69
CA ARG A 374 -22.42 -2.50 -5.76
C ARG A 374 -21.20 -1.76 -5.21
N VAL A 375 -21.24 -0.43 -5.30
CA VAL A 375 -20.18 0.46 -4.80
C VAL A 375 -20.74 1.40 -3.74
N TYR A 376 -20.04 1.50 -2.61
CA TYR A 376 -20.25 2.52 -1.58
C TYR A 376 -19.15 3.57 -1.69
N LEU A 377 -19.50 4.80 -2.02
CA LEU A 377 -18.58 5.94 -1.95
C LEU A 377 -18.70 6.59 -0.57
N MET A 378 -17.62 6.60 0.19
CA MET A 378 -17.59 7.25 1.52
C MET A 378 -16.96 8.64 1.45
N SER A 379 -17.34 9.48 2.39
CA SER A 379 -16.79 10.81 2.58
C SER A 379 -16.95 11.72 1.36
N VAL A 380 -18.07 11.56 0.64
CA VAL A 380 -18.48 12.45 -0.46
C VAL A 380 -19.05 13.74 0.14
N ASN A 381 -18.14 14.60 0.61
CA ASN A 381 -18.44 15.85 1.29
C ASN A 381 -17.47 16.94 0.84
N ASN A 382 -17.72 18.18 1.26
CA ASN A 382 -16.93 19.34 0.85
C ASN A 382 -15.56 19.49 1.57
N TYR A 383 -15.22 18.59 2.50
CA TYR A 383 -13.90 18.50 3.09
C TYR A 383 -12.95 17.65 2.24
N ASP A 384 -13.43 16.49 1.76
CA ASP A 384 -12.63 15.61 0.88
C ASP A 384 -12.77 15.97 -0.61
N PHE A 385 -13.89 16.58 -1.01
CA PHE A 385 -14.17 17.07 -2.37
C PHE A 385 -14.61 18.55 -2.37
N PRO A 386 -13.71 19.49 -2.02
CA PRO A 386 -14.02 20.91 -2.06
C PRO A 386 -14.23 21.38 -3.51
N SER A 387 -15.22 22.23 -3.72
CA SER A 387 -15.61 22.80 -5.03
C SER A 387 -15.24 24.29 -5.17
N GLY A 388 -14.58 24.85 -4.15
CA GLY A 388 -14.24 26.28 -4.08
C GLY A 388 -15.39 27.17 -3.61
N MET A 389 -16.41 26.61 -2.94
CA MET A 389 -17.47 27.42 -2.34
C MET A 389 -16.99 28.10 -1.04
N PRO A 390 -17.63 29.21 -0.59
CA PRO A 390 -17.16 29.98 0.57
C PRO A 390 -17.00 29.21 1.90
N ASN A 391 -17.66 28.06 2.03
CA ASN A 391 -17.59 27.20 3.23
C ASN A 391 -16.69 25.96 3.03
N ASP A 392 -16.10 25.80 1.86
CA ASP A 392 -15.18 24.70 1.56
C ASP A 392 -13.82 24.98 2.17
N ARG A 393 -13.07 23.92 2.48
CA ARG A 393 -11.70 24.03 2.99
C ARG A 393 -10.83 23.06 2.23
N PHE A 394 -9.71 23.55 1.71
CA PHE A 394 -8.71 22.69 1.11
C PHE A 394 -7.79 22.11 2.19
N ILE A 395 -7.48 20.82 2.09
CA ILE A 395 -6.64 20.10 3.07
C ILE A 395 -5.22 20.69 3.16
N SER A 396 -4.75 21.34 2.08
CA SER A 396 -3.44 22.02 2.00
C SER A 396 -3.40 23.39 2.67
N GLU A 397 -4.55 23.98 3.03
CA GLU A 397 -4.60 25.30 3.66
C GLU A 397 -4.07 25.23 5.09
N LYS A 398 -2.96 25.93 5.33
CA LYS A 398 -2.38 26.06 6.66
C LYS A 398 -3.31 26.93 7.52
N TRP A 399 -3.89 26.31 8.55
CA TRP A 399 -4.87 26.86 9.49
C TRP A 399 -4.51 28.21 10.17
N PHE A 400 -3.25 28.66 10.08
CA PHE A 400 -2.78 29.91 10.67
C PHE A 400 -2.84 31.12 9.72
N ILE A 401 -3.10 30.96 8.42
CA ILE A 401 -3.23 32.07 7.46
C ILE A 401 -4.68 32.57 7.46
N ARG A 402 -5.20 32.95 8.63
CA ARG A 402 -6.56 33.50 8.78
C ARG A 402 -6.61 35.03 8.90
N GLN A 403 -5.57 35.73 8.43
CA GLN A 403 -5.52 37.19 8.39
C GLN A 403 -4.97 37.76 7.08
N GLY A 404 -5.41 37.23 5.94
CA GLY A 404 -5.32 37.95 4.66
C GLY A 404 -3.91 38.37 4.22
N LEU A 405 -2.89 37.56 4.52
CA LEU A 405 -1.56 37.74 3.95
C LEU A 405 -1.40 36.79 2.79
N ASN A 406 -1.57 37.34 1.58
CA ASN A 406 -1.13 36.73 0.34
C ASN A 406 0.41 36.59 0.43
N LEU A 407 0.91 35.37 0.54
CA LEU A 407 2.34 35.05 0.49
C LEU A 407 2.61 34.23 -0.76
N GLU A 408 2.40 34.85 -1.91
CA GLU A 408 3.04 34.55 -3.19
C GLU A 408 2.64 35.67 -4.15
N GLY A 409 3.65 36.35 -4.70
CA GLY A 409 3.50 37.40 -5.70
C GLY A 409 3.71 36.85 -7.10
#